data_AF-A0A127EFN0-F1
#
_entry.id   AF-A0A127EFN0-F1
#
_cell.length_a   1.000
_cell.length_b   1.000
_cell.length_c   1.000
_cell.angle_alpha   90.00
_cell.angle_beta   90.00
_cell.angle_gamma   90.00
#
_symmetry.space_group_name_H-M   'P 1'
#
loop_
_entity.id
_entity.type
_entity.pdbx_description
1 polymer ?
#
loop_
_entity_poly.entity_id
_entity_poly.type
_entity_poly.pdbx_seq_one_letter_code
_entity_poly.pdbx_strand_id
1 'polypeptide(L)'
;MSKEYLHMKECPYCKSDEGYFFRSSYRGTYHERYNFNGEIAEESGDIHDHATYKQGKIAYCRNCGEKLFKVDNSLEFYVDIENKRLNTI
;
A
#
# COMPACT_ATOMS: atom_id res chain seq x y z
N MET A 1 0.98 -0.56 21.15
CA MET A 1 0.32 -1.60 20.33
C MET A 1 1.37 -2.65 19.97
N SER A 2 1.05 -3.94 20.07
CA SER A 2 2.00 -5.03 19.78
C SER A 2 2.26 -5.14 18.26
N LYS A 3 3.52 -5.28 17.85
CA LYS A 3 3.95 -5.42 16.44
C LYS A 3 3.81 -6.87 15.93
N GLU A 4 2.67 -7.49 16.21
CA GLU A 4 2.43 -8.92 15.91
C GLU A 4 2.55 -9.25 14.42
N TYR A 5 2.31 -8.25 13.56
CA TYR A 5 2.52 -8.34 12.11
C TYR A 5 3.95 -8.67 11.69
N LEU A 6 4.96 -8.46 12.54
CA LEU A 6 6.35 -8.85 12.26
C LEU A 6 6.56 -10.36 12.31
N HIS A 7 5.73 -11.10 13.03
CA HIS A 7 5.90 -12.55 13.23
C HIS A 7 4.75 -13.40 12.69
N MET A 8 3.71 -12.78 12.16
CA MET A 8 2.58 -13.47 11.54
C MET A 8 3.03 -14.20 10.25
N LYS A 9 2.86 -15.52 10.23
CA LYS A 9 3.18 -16.39 9.08
C LYS A 9 1.94 -16.82 8.29
N GLU A 10 0.79 -16.88 8.95
CA GLU A 10 -0.48 -17.35 8.40
C GLU A 10 -1.65 -16.54 8.96
N CYS A 11 -2.76 -16.53 8.24
CA CYS A 11 -4.01 -15.94 8.70
C CYS A 11 -4.60 -16.76 9.87
N PRO A 12 -4.92 -16.14 11.01
CA PRO A 12 -5.48 -16.86 12.16
C PRO A 12 -6.87 -17.43 11.91
N TYR A 13 -7.62 -16.90 10.93
CA TYR A 13 -8.99 -17.30 10.63
C TYR A 13 -9.10 -18.43 9.60
N CYS A 14 -8.33 -18.34 8.50
CA CYS A 14 -8.42 -19.29 7.38
C CYS A 14 -7.14 -20.07 7.10
N LYS A 15 -6.07 -19.85 7.88
CA LYS A 15 -4.77 -20.53 7.76
C LYS A 15 -4.00 -20.31 6.45
N SER A 16 -4.51 -19.46 5.57
CA SER A 16 -3.79 -19.03 4.36
C SER A 16 -2.52 -18.24 4.71
N ASP A 17 -1.46 -18.50 3.96
CA ASP A 17 -0.16 -17.82 4.00
C ASP A 17 0.01 -16.78 2.88
N GLU A 18 -1.04 -16.50 2.10
CA GLU A 18 -1.02 -15.55 0.96
C GLU A 18 -0.76 -14.09 1.37
N GLY A 19 -0.77 -13.80 2.67
CA GLY A 19 -0.50 -12.50 3.25
C GLY A 19 -1.75 -11.63 3.40
N TYR A 20 -1.52 -10.31 3.43
CA TYR A 20 -2.54 -9.32 3.76
C TYR A 20 -2.44 -8.07 2.88
N PHE A 21 -3.52 -7.28 2.86
CA PHE A 21 -3.58 -6.02 2.14
C PHE A 21 -4.19 -4.90 3.00
N PHE A 22 -3.92 -3.66 2.63
CA PHE A 22 -4.58 -2.49 3.16
C PHE A 22 -5.47 -1.87 2.09
N ARG A 23 -6.65 -1.39 2.49
CA ARG A 23 -7.50 -0.57 1.63
C ARG A 23 -6.99 0.87 1.64
N SER A 24 -6.00 1.15 0.81
CA SER A 24 -5.36 2.47 0.67
C SER A 24 -6.04 3.29 -0.43
N SER A 25 -5.96 4.61 -0.34
CA SER A 25 -6.50 5.54 -1.33
C SER A 25 -5.41 6.46 -1.85
N TYR A 26 -5.50 6.84 -3.13
CA TYR A 26 -4.69 7.91 -3.70
C TYR A 26 -5.61 9.04 -4.19
N ARG A 27 -5.13 10.27 -4.14
CA ARG A 27 -5.80 11.43 -4.72
C ARG A 27 -4.74 12.34 -5.33
N GLY A 28 -4.87 12.67 -6.60
CA GLY A 28 -3.95 13.56 -7.30
C GLY A 28 -4.66 14.35 -8.38
N THR A 29 -3.95 15.30 -8.95
CA THR A 29 -4.34 16.08 -10.13
C THR A 29 -3.16 16.07 -11.08
N TYR A 30 -3.42 15.92 -12.37
CA TYR A 30 -2.41 15.88 -13.42
C TYR A 30 -2.88 16.70 -14.62
N HIS A 31 -1.96 17.08 -15.49
CA HIS A 31 -2.29 17.82 -16.70
C HIS A 31 -2.19 16.92 -17.92
N GLU A 32 -3.29 16.81 -18.65
CA GLU A 32 -3.28 16.21 -19.97
C GLU A 32 -2.94 17.29 -20.99
N ARG A 33 -1.91 17.05 -21.80
CA ARG A 33 -1.45 17.99 -22.82
C ARG A 33 -1.66 17.36 -24.19
N TYR A 34 -2.44 18.04 -25.02
CA TYR A 34 -2.74 17.64 -26.38
C TYR A 34 -2.29 18.70 -27.35
N ASN A 35 -1.81 18.27 -28.51
CA ASN A 35 -1.56 19.13 -29.66
C ASN A 35 -2.91 19.57 -30.27
N PHE A 36 -2.90 20.67 -31.05
CA PHE A 36 -4.11 21.16 -31.74
C PHE A 36 -4.67 20.17 -32.77
N ASN A 37 -3.86 19.21 -33.23
CA ASN A 37 -4.29 18.12 -34.09
C ASN A 37 -4.97 16.96 -33.33
N GLY A 38 -5.07 17.05 -31.99
CA GLY A 38 -5.69 16.04 -31.13
C GLY A 38 -4.76 14.91 -30.69
N GLU A 39 -3.47 14.95 -31.07
CA GLU A 39 -2.49 13.96 -30.63
C GLU A 39 -1.92 14.31 -29.24
N ILE A 40 -1.45 13.30 -28.51
CA ILE A 40 -0.78 13.48 -27.22
C ILE A 40 0.49 14.29 -27.45
N ALA A 41 0.60 15.44 -26.78
CA ALA A 41 1.76 16.34 -26.93
C ALA A 41 2.97 15.84 -26.15
N GLU A 42 2.74 15.30 -24.95
CA GLU A 42 3.77 14.84 -24.02
C GLU A 42 3.27 13.62 -23.23
N GLU A 43 4.17 12.72 -22.87
CA GLU A 43 3.86 11.60 -21.98
C GLU A 43 3.52 12.14 -20.58
N SER A 44 2.38 11.73 -20.01
CA SER A 44 1.88 12.22 -18.73
C SER A 44 2.67 11.65 -17.53
N GLY A 45 3.97 11.94 -17.46
CA GLY A 45 4.83 11.55 -16.34
C GLY A 45 4.45 12.24 -15.02
N ASP A 46 3.75 13.37 -15.09
CA ASP A 46 3.33 14.19 -13.94
C ASP A 46 2.11 13.63 -13.17
N ILE A 47 1.56 12.47 -13.58
CA ILE A 47 0.40 11.84 -12.93
C ILE A 47 0.62 11.59 -11.44
N HIS A 48 1.87 11.34 -11.02
CA HIS A 48 2.20 11.02 -9.63
C HIS A 48 2.83 12.19 -8.86
N ASP A 49 3.23 13.28 -9.50
CA ASP A 49 4.00 14.38 -8.88
C ASP A 49 3.26 15.08 -7.74
N HIS A 50 1.93 15.12 -7.84
CA HIS A 50 1.06 15.70 -6.82
C HIS A 50 0.08 14.70 -6.22
N ALA A 51 0.39 13.40 -6.36
CA ALA A 51 -0.42 12.35 -5.77
C ALA A 51 -0.22 12.30 -4.24
N THR A 52 -1.31 12.52 -3.52
CA THR A 52 -1.39 12.25 -2.08
C THR A 52 -1.84 10.80 -1.87
N TYR A 53 -1.00 10.01 -1.22
CA TYR A 53 -1.30 8.63 -0.84
C TYR A 53 -1.71 8.55 0.62
N LYS A 54 -2.77 7.81 0.91
CA LYS A 54 -3.23 7.52 2.27
C LYS A 54 -3.36 6.03 2.46
N GLN A 55 -2.49 5.47 3.31
CA GLN A 55 -2.54 4.06 3.66
C GLN A 55 -3.79 3.78 4.51
N GLY A 56 -4.48 2.68 4.21
CA GLY A 56 -5.51 2.15 5.09
C GLY A 56 -4.93 1.74 6.45
N LYS A 57 -5.71 1.90 7.53
CA LYS A 57 -5.25 1.55 8.89
C LYS A 57 -5.49 0.11 9.28
N ILE A 58 -6.19 -0.68 8.47
CA ILE A 58 -6.57 -2.05 8.80
C ILE A 58 -6.02 -2.99 7.74
N ALA A 59 -5.29 -4.01 8.19
CA ALA A 59 -4.84 -5.11 7.37
C ALA A 59 -5.96 -6.16 7.25
N TYR A 60 -6.17 -6.66 6.05
CA TYR A 60 -7.15 -7.69 5.73
C TYR A 60 -6.45 -8.90 5.11
N CYS A 61 -6.88 -10.10 5.44
CA CYS A 61 -6.39 -11.31 4.81
C CYS A 61 -6.73 -11.30 3.30
N ARG A 62 -5.76 -11.65 2.45
CA ARG A 62 -5.99 -11.73 0.99
C ARG A 62 -6.96 -12.83 0.57
N ASN A 63 -6.98 -13.95 1.30
CA ASN A 63 -7.82 -15.10 0.97
C ASN A 63 -9.27 -14.96 1.48
N CYS A 64 -9.46 -14.70 2.79
CA CYS A 64 -10.80 -14.68 3.39
C CYS A 64 -11.37 -13.27 3.64
N GLY A 65 -10.57 -12.21 3.47
CA GLY A 65 -11.01 -10.82 3.69
C GLY A 65 -11.17 -10.40 5.15
N GLU A 66 -10.91 -11.29 6.12
CA GLU A 66 -11.02 -10.99 7.55
C GLU A 66 -10.01 -9.95 8.02
N LYS A 67 -10.39 -9.17 9.04
CA LYS A 67 -9.53 -8.15 9.65
C LYS A 67 -8.45 -8.80 10.51
N LEU A 68 -7.19 -8.45 10.27
CA LEU A 68 -6.06 -9.04 10.97
C LEU A 68 -5.57 -8.14 12.11
N PHE A 69 -5.10 -6.94 11.78
CA PHE A 69 -4.55 -6.00 12.74
C PHE A 69 -4.69 -4.57 12.25
N LYS A 70 -4.49 -3.62 13.17
CA LYS A 70 -4.55 -2.19 12.89
C LYS A 70 -3.15 -1.58 12.93
N VAL A 71 -2.88 -0.69 11.99
CA VAL A 71 -1.69 0.15 11.91
C VAL A 71 -2.11 1.59 12.15
N ASP A 72 -1.58 2.20 13.20
CA ASP A 72 -1.89 3.59 13.54
C ASP A 72 -0.96 4.59 12.84
N ASN A 73 0.29 4.21 12.61
CA ASN A 73 1.31 4.99 11.93
C ASN A 73 1.87 4.22 10.73
N SER A 74 1.58 4.71 9.52
CA SER A 74 2.02 4.08 8.27
C SER A 74 3.54 4.12 8.10
N LEU A 75 4.18 5.22 8.45
CA LEU A 75 5.63 5.38 8.28
C LEU A 75 6.39 4.40 9.17
N GLU A 76 5.98 4.28 10.43
CA GLU A 76 6.57 3.31 11.36
C GLU A 76 6.41 1.87 10.83
N PHE A 77 5.21 1.53 10.32
CA PHE A 77 4.97 0.23 9.72
C PHE A 77 5.89 -0.03 8.51
N TYR A 78 6.06 0.92 7.59
CA TYR A 78 6.96 0.75 6.44
C TYR A 78 8.40 0.50 6.88
N VAL A 79 8.90 1.31 7.84
CA VAL A 79 10.26 1.16 8.38
C VAL A 79 10.45 -0.21 9.05
N ASP A 80 9.45 -0.69 9.81
CA ASP A 80 9.50 -2.02 10.43
C ASP A 80 9.62 -3.14 9.38
N ILE A 81 8.84 -3.06 8.29
CA ILE A 81 8.84 -4.06 7.22
C ILE A 81 10.17 -4.03 6.43
N GLU A 82 10.68 -2.84 6.10
CA GLU A 82 11.97 -2.69 5.42
C GLU A 82 13.13 -3.24 6.26
N ASN A 83 13.19 -2.89 7.54
CA ASN A 83 14.21 -3.40 8.45
C ASN A 83 14.15 -4.93 8.59
N LYS A 84 12.94 -5.51 8.69
CA LYS A 84 12.78 -6.96 8.72
C LYS A 84 13.36 -7.60 7.46
N ARG A 85 13.10 -7.02 6.28
CA ARG A 85 13.63 -7.52 5.01
C ARG A 85 15.17 -7.49 4.98
N LEU A 86 15.78 -6.40 5.45
CA LEU A 86 17.24 -6.23 5.48
C LEU A 86 17.93 -7.20 6.46
N ASN A 87 17.31 -7.48 7.62
CA ASN A 87 17.87 -8.35 8.65
C ASN A 87 17.64 -9.85 8.40
N THR A 88 17.03 -10.22 7.27
CA THR A 88 16.85 -11.62 6.83
C THR A 88 17.96 -12.07 5.86
N ILE A 89 18.95 -11.19 5.58
CA ILE A 89 20.12 -11.43 4.72
C ILE A 89 21.34 -11.80 5.57
#